data_AF-D9WTG9-F1
#
_entry.id   AF-D9WTG9-F1
#
_cell.length_a   1.000
_cell.length_b   1.000
_cell.length_c   1.000
_cell.angle_alpha   90.00
_cell.angle_beta   90.00
_cell.angle_gamma   90.00
#
_symmetry.space_group_name_H-M   'P 1'
#
loop_
_entity.id
_entity.type
_entity.pdbx_description
1 polymer ?
#
loop_
_entity_poly.entity_id
_entity_poly.type
_entity_poly.pdbx_seq_one_letter_code
_entity_poly.pdbx_strand_id
1 'polypeptide(L)' 'YATLKANLKAGNLGRPGSKRWRKATGKPVGFRPESAQPYDDRMLSWQIAERRVSIWTVNGRVKGPARYPKRR' A
#
# COMPACT_ATOMS: atom_id res chain seq x y z
N TYR A 1 -6.71 -9.98 8.08
CA TYR A 1 -8.11 -9.62 7.72
C TYR A 1 -9.14 -9.80 8.84
N ALA A 2 -8.80 -10.30 10.04
CA ALA A 2 -9.78 -10.51 11.13
C ALA A 2 -10.46 -9.21 11.59
N THR A 3 -9.68 -8.14 11.74
CA THR A 3 -10.17 -6.81 12.14
C THR A 3 -11.19 -6.22 11.17
N LEU A 4 -11.03 -6.46 9.86
CA LEU A 4 -12.00 -6.02 8.85
C LEU A 4 -13.33 -6.76 8.99
N LYS A 5 -13.30 -8.09 9.15
CA LYS A 5 -14.50 -8.91 9.35
C LYS A 5 -15.25 -8.51 10.63
N ALA A 6 -14.52 -8.26 11.72
CA ALA A 6 -15.09 -7.78 12.96
C ALA A 6 -15.79 -6.42 12.81
N ASN A 7 -15.15 -5.46 12.12
CA ASN A 7 -15.74 -4.15 11.88
C ASN A 7 -16.97 -4.19 10.95
N LEU A 8 -17.02 -5.13 10.01
CA LEU A 8 -18.20 -5.35 9.17
C LEU A 8 -19.37 -5.93 9.98
N LYS A 9 -19.12 -6.92 10.84
CA LYS A 9 -20.14 -7.51 11.73
C LYS A 9 -20.67 -6.49 12.74
N ALA A 10 -19.78 -5.65 13.29
CA ALA A 10 -20.14 -4.59 14.23
C ALA A 10 -20.86 -3.39 13.58
N GLY A 11 -20.93 -3.31 12.24
CA GLY A 11 -21.57 -2.20 11.54
C GLY A 11 -20.75 -0.90 11.52
N ASN A 12 -19.50 -0.92 11.97
CA ASN A 12 -18.62 0.26 12.07
C ASN A 12 -18.26 0.90 10.71
N LEU A 13 -18.55 0.19 9.61
CA LEU A 13 -18.32 0.63 8.24
C LEU A 13 -19.59 1.13 7.54
N GLY A 14 -20.68 1.30 8.30
CA GLY A 14 -21.99 1.70 7.81
C GLY A 14 -22.81 0.52 7.30
N ARG A 15 -24.05 0.81 6.90
CA ARG A 15 -24.99 -0.20 6.39
C ARG A 15 -24.44 -0.90 5.13
N PRO A 16 -24.78 -2.18 4.92
CA PRO A 16 -24.50 -2.87 3.66
C PRO A 16 -24.95 -2.03 2.45
N GLY A 17 -24.09 -1.92 1.45
CA GLY A 17 -24.36 -1.12 0.24
C GLY A 17 -23.93 0.35 0.31
N SER A 18 -23.65 0.90 1.49
CA SER A 18 -23.08 2.25 1.63
C SER A 18 -21.71 2.35 0.94
N LYS A 19 -21.32 3.57 0.52
CA LYS A 19 -20.05 3.80 -0.20
C LYS A 19 -18.83 3.30 0.60
N ARG A 20 -18.84 3.52 1.93
CA ARG A 20 -17.78 3.08 2.85
C ARG A 20 -17.76 1.56 3.01
N TRP A 21 -18.92 0.93 3.17
CA TRP A 21 -19.05 -0.52 3.22
C TRP A 21 -18.53 -1.18 1.94
N ARG A 22 -18.97 -0.69 0.77
CA ARG A 22 -18.60 -1.22 -0.54
C ARG A 22 -17.10 -1.10 -0.84
N LYS A 23 -16.45 -0.04 -0.35
CA LYS A 23 -15.00 0.14 -0.45
C LYS A 23 -14.26 -0.87 0.43
N ALA A 24 -14.77 -1.15 1.62
CA ALA A 24 -14.15 -2.05 2.58
C ALA A 24 -14.36 -3.54 2.24
N THR A 25 -15.51 -3.89 1.65
CA THR A 25 -15.82 -5.25 1.15
C THR A 25 -15.37 -5.48 -0.29
N GLY A 26 -14.89 -4.43 -0.97
CA GLY A 26 -14.32 -4.52 -2.30
C GLY A 26 -13.04 -5.38 -2.33
N LYS A 27 -12.46 -5.47 -3.53
CA LYS A 27 -11.32 -6.36 -3.78
C LYS A 27 -10.17 -6.04 -2.81
N PRO A 28 -9.76 -6.98 -1.94
CA PRO A 28 -8.72 -6.72 -0.96
C PRO A 28 -7.39 -6.40 -1.65
N VAL A 29 -6.65 -5.43 -1.13
CA VAL A 29 -5.25 -5.22 -1.52
C VAL A 29 -4.45 -6.38 -0.94
N GLY A 30 -4.15 -7.37 -1.79
CA GLY A 30 -3.29 -8.50 -1.44
C GLY A 30 -1.84 -8.18 -1.73
N PHE A 31 -0.93 -8.77 -0.95
CA PHE A 31 0.47 -8.84 -1.33
C PHE A 31 0.55 -9.70 -2.62
N ARG A 32 1.07 -9.12 -3.70
CA ARG A 32 1.37 -9.90 -4.90
C ARG A 32 2.86 -10.22 -4.80
N PRO A 33 3.28 -11.49 -4.74
CA PRO A 33 4.70 -11.85 -4.64
C PRO A 33 5.56 -11.14 -5.69
N GLU A 34 5.05 -11.07 -6.92
CA GLU A 34 5.69 -10.38 -8.05
C GLU A 34 5.51 -8.85 -8.07
N SER A 35 4.83 -8.26 -7.07
CA SER A 35 4.67 -6.80 -6.99
C SER A 35 5.73 -6.12 -6.15
N ALA A 36 6.57 -6.89 -5.45
CA ALA A 36 7.75 -6.34 -4.82
C ALA A 36 8.71 -5.90 -5.93
N GLN A 37 8.89 -4.60 -6.09
CA GLN A 37 10.01 -4.09 -6.86
C GLN A 37 11.27 -4.32 -6.02
N PRO A 38 12.20 -5.19 -6.44
CA PRO A 38 13.44 -5.37 -5.70
C PRO A 38 14.25 -4.09 -5.85
N TYR A 39 14.46 -3.39 -4.73
CA TYR A 39 15.46 -2.35 -4.64
C TYR A 39 16.70 -2.96 -4.00
N ASP A 40 17.86 -2.64 -4.54
CA ASP A 40 19.12 -3.01 -3.91
C ASP A 40 19.25 -2.26 -2.57
N ASP A 41 19.70 -2.93 -1.50
CA ASP A 41 19.80 -2.32 -0.17
C ASP A 41 20.79 -1.13 -0.16
N ARG A 42 21.75 -1.12 -1.10
CA ARG A 42 22.72 -0.01 -1.27
C ARG A 42 22.07 1.31 -1.72
N MET A 43 20.86 1.27 -2.25
CA MET A 43 20.09 2.45 -2.67
C MET A 43 18.95 2.79 -1.71
N LEU A 44 18.93 2.16 -0.53
CA LEU A 44 18.02 2.44 0.56
C LEU A 44 18.77 3.05 1.76
N SER A 45 18.14 3.99 2.46
CA SER A 45 18.60 4.39 3.79
C SER A 45 17.45 4.41 4.79
N TRP A 46 17.71 3.85 5.97
CA TRP A 46 16.74 3.65 7.04
C TRP A 46 17.09 4.55 8.23
N GLN A 47 16.22 5.52 8.53
CA GLN A 47 16.31 6.32 9.75
C GLN A 47 15.16 5.88 10.67
N ILE A 48 15.39 4.80 11.43
CA ILE A 48 14.36 4.13 12.23
C ILE A 48 13.80 5.05 13.31
N ALA A 49 14.66 5.82 13.98
CA ALA A 49 14.25 6.78 15.00
C ALA A 49 13.27 7.83 14.45
N GLU A 50 13.47 8.26 13.20
CA GLU A 50 12.62 9.22 12.50
C GLU A 50 11.48 8.57 11.70
N ARG A 51 11.36 7.23 11.76
CA ARG A 51 10.42 6.42 10.95
C ARG A 51 10.48 6.78 9.46
N ARG A 52 11.68 7.02 8.95
CA ARG A 52 11.92 7.47 7.58
C ARG A 52 12.72 6.46 6.78
N VAL A 53 12.31 6.26 5.54
CA VAL A 53 13.02 5.49 4.52
C VAL A 53 13.29 6.41 3.34
N SER A 54 14.53 6.44 2.85
CA SER A 54 14.90 7.15 1.63
C SER A 54 15.34 6.15 0.56
N ILE A 55 15.01 6.44 -0.70
CA ILE A 55 15.36 5.62 -1.87
C ILE A 55 16.13 6.51 -2.83
N TRP A 56 17.32 6.07 -3.24
CA TRP A 56 18.12 6.74 -4.25
C TRP A 56 17.70 6.24 -5.63
N THR A 57 17.31 7.16 -6.51
CA THR A 57 17.01 6.84 -7.91
C THR A 57 17.91 7.65 -8.84
N VAL A 58 18.18 7.14 -10.04
CA VAL A 58 19.03 7.79 -11.05
C VAL A 58 18.50 9.18 -11.43
N ASN A 59 17.19 9.42 -11.26
CA ASN A 59 16.53 10.70 -11.55
C ASN A 59 16.35 11.59 -10.30
N GLY A 60 17.08 11.33 -9.21
CA GLY A 60 16.95 12.06 -7.94
C GLY A 60 15.82 11.52 -7.04
N ARG A 61 15.30 12.35 -6.13
CA ARG A 61 14.32 11.91 -5.12
C ARG A 61 12.92 11.71 -5.74
N VAL A 62 12.53 10.47 -5.98
CA VAL A 62 11.17 10.12 -6.42
C VAL A 62 10.28 9.92 -5.20
N LYS A 63 9.17 10.67 -5.13
CA LYS A 63 8.20 10.56 -4.04
C LYS A 63 7.22 9.41 -4.34
N GLY A 64 7.54 8.21 -3.86
CA GLY A 64 6.71 7.00 -4.02
C GLY A 64 7.36 5.94 -4.92
N PRO A 65 6.86 4.69 -4.90
CA PRO A 65 7.42 3.62 -5.72
C PRO A 65 7.31 3.99 -7.20
N ALA A 66 8.40 3.78 -7.95
CA ALA A 66 8.43 4.05 -9.39
C ALA A 66 7.28 3.31 -10.08
N ARG A 67 6.33 4.09 -10.63
CA ARG A 67 5.22 3.54 -11.40
C ARG A 67 5.72 3.44 -12.84
N TYR A 68 5.94 2.23 -13.33
CA TYR A 68 6.22 2.03 -14.76
C TYR A 68 5.07 2.63 -15.58
N PRO A 69 5.36 3.43 -16.63
CA PRO A 69 4.32 3.95 -17.50
C PRO A 69 3.62 2.77 -18.17
N LYS A 70 2.28 2.72 -18.08
CA LYS A 70 1.49 1.76 -18.85
C LYS A 70 1.75 2.03 -20.33
N ARG A 71 2.30 1.04 -21.04
CA ARG A 71 2.32 1.05 -22.50
C ARG A 71 0.86 1.12 -22.99
N ARG A 72 0.60 2.05 -23.90
CA ARG A 72 -0.65 2.16 -24.65
C ARG A 72 -0.87 0.93 -25.51
#